data_AF-A0A4Q9LEK2-F1
#
_entry.id   AF-A0A4Q9LEK2-F1
#
_cell.length_a   1.000
_cell.length_b   1.000
_cell.length_c   1.000
_cell.angle_alpha   90.00
_cell.angle_beta   90.00
_cell.angle_gamma   90.00
#
_symmetry.space_group_name_H-M   'P 1'
#
loop_
_entity.id
_entity.type
_entity.pdbx_description
1 polymer ?
#
loop_
_entity_poly.entity_id
_entity_poly.type
_entity_poly.pdbx_seq_one_letter_code
_entity_poly.pdbx_strand_id
1 'polypeptide(L)'
;MVSKRNKIRIALGVVGSILAIFGIICVVGYIKAGNVIKSFEDDYKKFSALEDDKKFTSLVNLYKFGYFGSDKEESGFALIVKEKMESSVKMAKEALEKKNIKEFWGLFLSYCFSKEIDMDISKLEKVVGDVGLLGRLGFWFKGYHLIKPTYALSSFIHKTIKNPKKDEVKYAFLDIVDDSVVKVFDVKYDDKGPKSIPSAKKFKFEAPKNGISGKPADFIAYICYKVKKKT
;
A
#
# COMPACT_ATOMS: atom_id res chain seq x y z
N MET A 1 56.23 -20.54 -2.23
CA MET A 1 55.10 -21.46 -1.96
C MET A 1 54.45 -21.06 -0.64
N VAL A 2 53.21 -20.52 -0.62
CA VAL A 2 52.55 -20.10 0.63
C VAL A 2 52.16 -21.35 1.43
N SER A 3 52.64 -21.46 2.68
CA SER A 3 52.36 -22.62 3.53
C SER A 3 50.86 -22.75 3.83
N LYS A 4 50.38 -23.98 4.03
CA LYS A 4 48.97 -24.29 4.31
C LYS A 4 48.43 -23.49 5.51
N ARG A 5 49.26 -23.22 6.53
CA ARG A 5 48.90 -22.37 7.69
C ARG A 5 48.71 -20.90 7.32
N ASN A 6 49.55 -20.36 6.44
CA ASN A 6 49.43 -18.97 6.00
C ASN A 6 48.17 -18.76 5.16
N LYS A 7 47.78 -19.74 4.33
CA LYS A 7 46.51 -19.72 3.59
C LYS A 7 45.29 -19.71 4.53
N ILE A 8 45.31 -20.51 5.59
CA ILE A 8 44.22 -20.57 6.60
C ILE A 8 44.10 -19.24 7.36
N ARG A 9 45.23 -18.63 7.76
CA ARG A 9 45.21 -17.32 8.45
C ARG A 9 44.65 -16.21 7.57
N ILE A 10 45.01 -16.17 6.29
CA ILE A 10 44.46 -15.22 5.33
C ILE A 10 42.96 -15.45 5.16
N ALA A 11 42.52 -16.71 5.01
CA ALA A 11 41.10 -17.04 4.89
C ALA A 11 40.29 -16.62 6.13
N LEU A 12 40.81 -16.88 7.34
CA LEU A 12 40.17 -16.44 8.59
C LEU A 12 40.11 -14.92 8.71
N GLY A 13 41.17 -14.20 8.30
CA GLY A 13 41.18 -12.74 8.24
C GLY A 13 40.09 -12.20 7.31
N VAL A 14 39.99 -12.76 6.10
CA VAL A 14 38.97 -12.38 5.11
C VAL A 14 37.56 -12.65 5.63
N VAL A 15 37.30 -13.84 6.20
CA VAL A 15 36.00 -14.18 6.78
C VAL A 15 35.64 -13.25 7.94
N GLY A 16 36.60 -12.95 8.82
CA GLY A 16 36.40 -12.01 9.93
C GLY A 16 36.03 -10.60 9.46
N SER A 17 36.72 -10.08 8.44
CA SER A 17 36.41 -8.78 7.84
C SER A 17 35.02 -8.74 7.19
N ILE A 18 34.64 -9.81 6.48
CA ILE A 18 33.30 -9.92 5.88
C ILE A 18 32.22 -9.91 6.95
N LEU A 19 32.38 -10.70 8.02
CA LEU A 19 31.42 -10.74 9.13
C LEU A 19 31.30 -9.38 9.84
N ALA A 20 32.40 -8.66 10.02
CA ALA A 20 32.37 -7.31 10.59
C ALA A 20 31.58 -6.34 9.72
N ILE A 21 31.77 -6.36 8.40
CA ILE A 21 31.01 -5.55 7.44
C ILE A 21 29.52 -5.88 7.52
N PHE A 22 29.14 -7.17 7.54
CA PHE A 22 27.75 -7.58 7.70
C PHE A 22 27.15 -7.10 9.03
N GLY A 23 27.92 -7.18 10.11
CA GLY A 23 27.51 -6.66 11.42
C GLY A 23 27.19 -5.16 11.38
N ILE A 24 28.08 -4.36 10.78
CA ILE A 24 27.87 -2.91 10.60
C ILE A 24 26.61 -2.65 9.76
N ILE A 25 26.43 -3.36 8.65
CA ILE A 25 25.24 -3.23 7.80
C ILE A 25 23.96 -3.54 8.58
N CYS A 26 23.94 -4.58 9.42
CA CYS A 26 22.79 -4.93 10.23
C CYS A 26 22.47 -3.84 11.26
N VAL A 27 23.48 -3.31 11.96
CA VAL A 27 23.30 -2.24 12.97
C VAL A 27 22.80 -0.95 12.30
N VAL A 28 23.42 -0.52 11.20
CA VAL A 28 23.00 0.66 10.44
C VAL A 28 21.58 0.49 9.91
N GLY A 29 21.26 -0.69 9.36
CA GLY A 29 19.93 -1.03 8.90
C GLY A 29 18.88 -0.93 10.01
N TYR A 30 19.17 -1.53 11.18
CA TYR A 30 18.30 -1.50 12.35
C TYR A 30 18.01 -0.07 12.85
N ILE A 31 19.04 0.78 12.89
CA ILE A 31 18.89 2.20 13.29
C ILE A 31 18.04 2.94 12.25
N LYS A 32 18.35 2.81 10.95
CA LYS A 32 17.57 3.47 9.88
C LYS A 32 16.11 3.05 9.90
N ALA A 33 15.83 1.75 10.03
CA ALA A 33 14.47 1.24 10.17
C ALA A 33 13.74 1.85 11.37
N GLY A 34 14.42 1.96 12.52
CA GLY A 34 13.88 2.61 13.71
C GLY A 34 13.49 4.07 13.48
N ASN A 35 14.33 4.83 12.79
CA ASN A 35 14.06 6.23 12.46
C ASN A 35 12.87 6.38 11.50
N VAL A 36 12.79 5.52 10.48
CA VAL A 36 11.68 5.51 9.53
C VAL A 36 10.36 5.15 10.23
N ILE A 37 10.36 4.13 11.11
CA ILE A 37 9.18 3.77 11.93
C ILE A 37 8.73 4.97 12.75
N LYS A 38 9.63 5.59 13.53
CA LYS A 38 9.29 6.75 14.37
C LYS A 38 8.72 7.91 13.55
N SER A 39 9.38 8.25 12.44
CA SER A 39 8.92 9.32 11.55
C SER A 39 7.52 9.05 10.99
N PHE A 40 7.25 7.80 10.60
CA PHE A 40 5.93 7.40 10.13
C PHE A 40 4.88 7.45 11.25
N GLU A 41 5.21 6.96 12.45
CA GLU A 41 4.31 6.98 13.60
C GLU A 41 3.97 8.41 14.04
N ASP A 42 4.94 9.31 14.05
CA ASP A 42 4.74 10.72 14.41
C ASP A 42 3.92 11.46 13.34
N ASP A 43 4.17 11.19 12.06
CA ASP A 43 3.39 11.77 10.95
C ASP A 43 1.95 11.26 10.94
N TYR A 44 1.75 9.95 11.17
CA TYR A 44 0.43 9.35 11.30
C TYR A 44 -0.35 9.92 12.49
N LYS A 45 0.28 10.09 13.66
CA LYS A 45 -0.36 10.70 14.83
C LYS A 45 -0.88 12.11 14.52
N LYS A 46 -0.08 12.93 13.82
CA LYS A 46 -0.49 14.26 13.37
C LYS A 46 -1.71 14.19 12.45
N PHE A 47 -1.68 13.31 11.45
CA PHE A 47 -2.81 13.05 10.56
C PHE A 47 -4.07 12.65 11.35
N SER A 48 -3.97 11.68 12.25
CA SER A 48 -5.11 11.15 13.01
C SER A 48 -5.78 12.19 13.92
N ALA A 49 -5.08 13.28 14.25
CA ALA A 49 -5.62 14.38 15.04
C ALA A 49 -6.43 15.39 14.21
N LEU A 50 -6.31 15.40 12.88
CA LEU A 50 -6.98 16.35 11.99
C LEU A 50 -8.47 16.01 11.82
N GLU A 51 -9.34 16.97 12.06
CA GLU A 51 -10.80 16.75 12.10
C GLU A 51 -11.38 16.33 10.74
N ASP A 52 -10.96 16.97 9.66
CA ASP A 52 -11.41 16.63 8.30
C ASP A 52 -10.95 15.23 7.88
N ASP A 53 -9.79 14.80 8.37
CA ASP A 53 -9.25 13.47 8.11
C ASP A 53 -9.96 12.40 8.95
N LYS A 54 -10.41 12.70 10.17
CA LYS A 54 -11.32 11.81 10.92
C LYS A 54 -12.64 11.59 10.19
N LYS A 55 -13.22 12.66 9.63
CA LYS A 55 -14.44 12.56 8.81
C LYS A 55 -14.20 11.69 7.59
N PHE A 56 -13.09 11.90 6.88
CA PHE A 56 -12.76 11.10 5.72
C PHE A 56 -12.50 9.63 6.07
N THR A 57 -11.76 9.36 7.14
CA THR A 57 -11.51 8.02 7.66
C THR A 57 -12.83 7.31 8.02
N SER A 58 -13.78 8.03 8.60
CA SER A 58 -15.12 7.50 8.89
C SER A 58 -15.87 7.10 7.63
N LEU A 59 -15.76 7.87 6.53
CA LEU A 59 -16.34 7.51 5.24
C LEU A 59 -15.68 6.26 4.64
N VAL A 60 -14.35 6.16 4.70
CA VAL A 60 -13.62 4.96 4.25
C VAL A 60 -14.09 3.73 5.04
N ASN A 61 -14.24 3.87 6.36
CA ASN A 61 -14.71 2.79 7.23
C ASN A 61 -16.19 2.45 7.06
N LEU A 62 -17.03 3.41 6.64
CA LEU A 62 -18.46 3.21 6.39
C LEU A 62 -18.68 2.43 5.08
N TYR A 63 -18.03 2.85 4.00
CA TYR A 63 -18.23 2.26 2.68
C TYR A 63 -17.42 0.99 2.47
N LYS A 64 -16.21 0.91 3.02
CA LYS A 64 -15.31 -0.27 2.94
C LYS A 64 -15.00 -0.75 1.52
N PHE A 65 -15.36 0.02 0.49
CA PHE A 65 -15.17 -0.32 -0.91
C PHE A 65 -14.91 0.97 -1.70
N GLY A 66 -13.88 0.93 -2.55
CA GLY A 66 -13.44 2.08 -3.33
C GLY A 66 -12.36 1.69 -4.32
N TYR A 67 -11.76 2.67 -4.99
CA TYR A 67 -10.65 2.42 -5.91
C TYR A 67 -9.68 3.59 -5.98
N PHE A 68 -8.43 3.26 -6.28
CA PHE A 68 -7.47 4.23 -6.84
C PHE A 68 -7.53 4.07 -8.37
N GLY A 69 -7.70 5.17 -9.08
CA GLY A 69 -7.78 5.21 -10.53
C GLY A 69 -6.77 6.19 -11.12
N SER A 70 -6.35 5.94 -12.35
CA SER A 70 -5.66 6.93 -13.15
C SER A 70 -5.79 6.68 -14.64
N ASP A 71 -5.86 7.77 -15.39
CA ASP A 71 -5.67 7.82 -16.82
C ASP A 71 -4.48 8.74 -17.15
N LYS A 72 -4.37 9.16 -18.41
CA LYS A 72 -3.26 10.00 -18.88
C LYS A 72 -3.27 11.42 -18.29
N GLU A 73 -4.43 11.92 -17.91
CA GLU A 73 -4.67 13.31 -17.51
C GLU A 73 -4.83 13.42 -15.99
N GLU A 74 -5.56 12.48 -15.41
CA GLU A 74 -6.03 12.56 -14.03
C GLU A 74 -5.77 11.27 -13.25
N SER A 75 -5.77 11.43 -11.93
CA SER A 75 -5.66 10.31 -11.01
C SER A 75 -6.34 10.65 -9.72
N GLY A 76 -7.16 9.71 -9.24
CA GLY A 76 -8.06 9.96 -8.14
C GLY A 76 -8.31 8.73 -7.28
N PHE A 77 -8.75 8.99 -6.05
CA PHE A 77 -9.34 7.97 -5.19
C PHE A 77 -10.83 8.25 -5.03
N ALA A 78 -11.65 7.22 -5.21
CA ALA A 78 -13.09 7.32 -5.02
C ALA A 78 -13.64 6.20 -4.12
N LEU A 79 -14.64 6.56 -3.31
CA LEU A 79 -15.44 5.62 -2.52
C LEU A 79 -16.74 5.30 -3.26
N ILE A 80 -17.09 4.01 -3.29
CA ILE A 80 -18.32 3.52 -3.92
C ILE A 80 -19.44 3.52 -2.88
N VAL A 81 -20.50 4.28 -3.15
CA VAL A 81 -21.54 4.61 -2.16
C VAL A 81 -22.59 3.52 -2.06
N LYS A 82 -23.07 3.29 -0.83
CA LYS A 82 -24.09 2.28 -0.48
C LYS A 82 -25.54 2.72 -0.70
N GLU A 83 -25.81 4.01 -0.83
CA GLU A 83 -27.17 4.55 -0.80
C GLU A 83 -27.95 4.09 -2.04
N LYS A 84 -28.80 3.06 -1.83
CA LYS A 84 -29.62 2.26 -2.78
C LYS A 84 -29.01 0.97 -3.35
N MET A 85 -27.79 0.57 -2.94
CA MET A 85 -27.03 -0.48 -3.64
C MET A 85 -26.20 -1.42 -2.74
N GLU A 86 -26.60 -1.67 -1.49
CA GLU A 86 -25.90 -2.65 -0.64
C GLU A 86 -25.80 -4.03 -1.31
N SER A 87 -26.84 -4.43 -2.04
CA SER A 87 -26.84 -5.61 -2.91
C SER A 87 -25.83 -5.48 -4.05
N SER A 88 -25.76 -4.34 -4.75
CA SER A 88 -24.85 -4.14 -5.88
C SER A 88 -23.38 -4.07 -5.48
N VAL A 89 -23.04 -3.49 -4.32
CA VAL A 89 -21.66 -3.51 -3.79
C VAL A 89 -21.26 -4.95 -3.44
N LYS A 90 -22.16 -5.70 -2.80
CA LYS A 90 -21.94 -7.13 -2.53
C LYS A 90 -21.77 -7.92 -3.84
N MET A 91 -22.63 -7.70 -4.83
CA MET A 91 -22.55 -8.34 -6.14
C MET A 91 -21.25 -8.01 -6.87
N ALA A 92 -20.76 -6.77 -6.83
CA ALA A 92 -19.48 -6.46 -7.47
C ALA A 92 -18.29 -7.06 -6.75
N LYS A 93 -18.30 -7.11 -5.41
CA LYS A 93 -17.29 -7.85 -4.65
C LYS A 93 -17.29 -9.33 -5.05
N GLU A 94 -18.48 -9.94 -5.15
CA GLU A 94 -18.61 -11.32 -5.63
C GLU A 94 -18.15 -11.48 -7.09
N ALA A 95 -18.49 -10.54 -7.97
CA ALA A 95 -18.07 -10.57 -9.37
C ALA A 95 -16.55 -10.43 -9.50
N LEU A 96 -15.92 -9.57 -8.70
CA LEU A 96 -14.46 -9.45 -8.62
C LEU A 96 -13.81 -10.77 -8.14
N GLU A 97 -14.34 -11.39 -7.09
CA GLU A 97 -13.84 -12.68 -6.58
C GLU A 97 -14.03 -13.82 -7.59
N LYS A 98 -15.18 -13.87 -8.25
CA LYS A 98 -15.50 -14.85 -9.31
C LYS A 98 -14.83 -14.52 -10.65
N LYS A 99 -14.13 -13.38 -10.75
CA LYS A 99 -13.53 -12.85 -11.98
C LYS A 99 -14.55 -12.67 -13.12
N ASN A 100 -15.80 -12.39 -12.77
CA ASN A 100 -16.88 -12.14 -13.71
C ASN A 100 -16.82 -10.69 -14.23
N ILE A 101 -16.08 -10.50 -15.31
CA ILE A 101 -15.83 -9.21 -15.94
C ILE A 101 -17.12 -8.50 -16.35
N LYS A 102 -18.05 -9.23 -17.00
CA LYS A 102 -19.27 -8.64 -17.56
C LYS A 102 -20.19 -8.11 -16.47
N GLU A 103 -20.39 -8.91 -15.43
CA GLU A 103 -21.20 -8.53 -14.26
C GLU A 103 -20.55 -7.37 -13.51
N PHE A 104 -19.25 -7.46 -13.25
CA PHE A 104 -18.51 -6.39 -12.58
C PHE A 104 -18.62 -5.07 -13.35
N TRP A 105 -18.44 -5.08 -14.67
CA TRP A 105 -18.50 -3.88 -15.50
C TRP A 105 -19.89 -3.25 -15.50
N GLY A 106 -20.94 -4.07 -15.64
CA GLY A 106 -22.32 -3.60 -15.59
C GLY A 106 -22.66 -2.92 -14.26
N LEU A 107 -22.17 -3.47 -13.15
CA LEU A 107 -22.33 -2.88 -11.82
C LEU A 107 -21.49 -1.61 -11.66
N PHE A 108 -20.25 -1.61 -12.14
CA PHE A 108 -19.35 -0.47 -12.02
C PHE A 108 -19.89 0.78 -12.72
N LEU A 109 -20.44 0.62 -13.92
CA LEU A 109 -21.07 1.71 -14.67
C LEU A 109 -22.31 2.29 -13.98
N SER A 110 -22.92 1.55 -13.06
CA SER A 110 -24.11 1.99 -12.32
C SER A 110 -23.80 2.71 -11.00
N TYR A 111 -22.52 2.80 -10.61
CA TYR A 111 -22.14 3.37 -9.33
C TYR A 111 -22.19 4.88 -9.29
N CYS A 112 -22.60 5.40 -8.13
CA CYS A 112 -22.36 6.77 -7.71
C CYS A 112 -21.15 6.81 -6.78
N PHE A 113 -20.37 7.88 -6.87
CA PHE A 113 -19.18 8.11 -6.06
C PHE A 113 -19.47 9.20 -5.01
N SER A 114 -19.12 8.97 -3.73
CA SER A 114 -19.41 9.96 -2.67
C SER A 114 -18.38 11.07 -2.59
N LYS A 115 -17.16 10.75 -3.00
CA LYS A 115 -16.01 11.63 -2.82
C LYS A 115 -14.89 11.17 -3.72
N GLU A 116 -14.40 12.10 -4.54
CA GLU A 116 -13.21 11.93 -5.35
C GLU A 116 -12.09 12.81 -4.76
N ILE A 117 -10.91 12.23 -4.63
CA ILE A 117 -9.70 12.94 -4.18
C ILE A 117 -8.72 12.92 -5.32
N ASP A 118 -8.37 14.09 -5.84
CA ASP A 118 -7.27 14.22 -6.79
C ASP A 118 -5.93 13.89 -6.12
N MET A 119 -5.16 13.04 -6.79
CA MET A 119 -3.92 12.51 -6.26
C MET A 119 -2.73 12.85 -7.15
N ASP A 120 -1.56 12.90 -6.54
CA ASP A 120 -0.27 12.89 -7.19
C ASP A 120 0.32 11.47 -7.05
N ILE A 121 0.21 10.68 -8.14
CA ILE A 121 0.67 9.29 -8.20
C ILE A 121 2.13 9.15 -7.75
N SER A 122 2.98 10.15 -8.05
CA SER A 122 4.41 10.09 -7.73
C SER A 122 4.67 10.02 -6.22
N LYS A 123 3.73 10.48 -5.39
CA LYS A 123 3.82 10.43 -3.93
C LYS A 123 3.49 9.05 -3.35
N LEU A 124 2.85 8.14 -4.10
CA LEU A 124 2.48 6.82 -3.59
C LEU A 124 3.69 5.97 -3.16
N GLU A 125 4.85 6.12 -3.82
CA GLU A 125 6.08 5.42 -3.41
C GLU A 125 6.67 5.95 -2.11
N LYS A 126 6.34 7.20 -1.75
CA LYS A 126 6.91 7.95 -0.65
C LYS A 126 5.96 8.14 0.53
N VAL A 127 4.81 7.46 0.54
CA VAL A 127 3.80 7.56 1.62
C VAL A 127 4.42 7.38 3.00
N VAL A 128 5.33 6.41 3.15
CA VAL A 128 6.01 6.08 4.42
C VAL A 128 7.44 6.64 4.50
N GLY A 129 7.81 7.53 3.59
CA GLY A 129 9.18 8.02 3.39
C GLY A 129 10.08 7.08 2.58
N ASP A 130 11.34 7.49 2.41
CA ASP A 130 12.32 6.75 1.62
C ASP A 130 12.84 5.51 2.36
N VAL A 131 12.22 4.37 2.10
CA VAL A 131 12.68 3.07 2.61
C VAL A 131 13.74 2.48 1.68
N GLY A 132 14.97 2.96 1.81
CA GLY A 132 16.13 2.41 1.11
C GLY A 132 16.43 0.96 1.51
N LEU A 133 17.31 0.29 0.75
CA LEU A 133 17.70 -1.13 0.95
C LEU A 133 18.03 -1.47 2.42
N LEU A 134 18.82 -0.63 3.08
CA LEU A 134 19.21 -0.81 4.48
C LEU A 134 18.03 -0.69 5.45
N GLY A 135 17.08 0.21 5.18
CA GLY A 135 15.84 0.30 5.98
C GLY A 135 14.97 -0.94 5.82
N ARG A 136 14.88 -1.49 4.61
CA ARG A 136 14.16 -2.76 4.35
C ARG A 136 14.80 -3.93 5.10
N LEU A 137 16.12 -4.04 5.09
CA LEU A 137 16.85 -5.03 5.89
C LEU A 137 16.60 -4.82 7.39
N GLY A 138 16.67 -3.58 7.86
CA GLY A 138 16.37 -3.22 9.24
C GLY A 138 14.95 -3.61 9.68
N PHE A 139 13.96 -3.49 8.80
CA PHE A 139 12.59 -3.91 9.07
C PHE A 139 12.45 -5.41 9.33
N TRP A 140 13.32 -6.27 8.79
CA TRP A 140 13.30 -7.69 9.14
C TRP A 140 13.65 -7.92 10.60
N PHE A 141 14.53 -7.09 11.18
CA PHE A 141 14.95 -7.21 12.58
C PHE A 141 14.00 -6.52 13.57
N LYS A 142 13.19 -5.54 13.14
CA LYS A 142 12.32 -4.75 14.02
C LYS A 142 10.97 -5.40 14.39
N GLY A 143 10.67 -6.61 13.90
CA GLY A 143 9.37 -7.23 14.13
C GLY A 143 8.24 -6.55 13.34
N TYR A 144 7.00 -6.85 13.65
CA TYR A 144 5.84 -6.34 12.89
C TYR A 144 5.46 -4.90 13.29
N HIS A 145 5.24 -4.03 12.30
CA HIS A 145 4.80 -2.64 12.44
C HIS A 145 3.84 -2.27 11.29
N LEU A 146 2.85 -1.41 11.56
CA LEU A 146 1.84 -0.99 10.57
C LEU A 146 2.39 -0.22 9.36
N ILE A 147 3.63 0.28 9.45
CA ILE A 147 4.34 0.85 8.31
C ILE A 147 4.54 -0.18 7.18
N LYS A 148 4.73 -1.47 7.53
CA LYS A 148 4.99 -2.54 6.55
C LYS A 148 3.81 -2.79 5.61
N PRO A 149 2.59 -3.09 6.11
CA PRO A 149 1.44 -3.25 5.23
C PRO A 149 1.03 -1.94 4.55
N THR A 150 1.19 -0.78 5.20
CA THR A 150 0.95 0.53 4.57
C THR A 150 1.85 0.74 3.36
N TYR A 151 3.16 0.49 3.51
CA TYR A 151 4.13 0.55 2.42
C TYR A 151 3.82 -0.45 1.30
N ALA A 152 3.52 -1.71 1.68
CA ALA A 152 3.21 -2.74 0.71
C ALA A 152 1.94 -2.43 -0.09
N LEU A 153 0.92 -1.86 0.57
CA LEU A 153 -0.32 -1.42 -0.04
C LEU A 153 -0.08 -0.24 -0.98
N SER A 154 0.55 0.84 -0.53
CA SER A 154 0.81 2.02 -1.36
C SER A 154 1.70 1.70 -2.57
N SER A 155 2.71 0.85 -2.38
CA SER A 155 3.59 0.38 -3.46
C SER A 155 2.84 -0.48 -4.48
N PHE A 156 1.92 -1.33 -4.02
CA PHE A 156 1.09 -2.13 -4.92
C PHE A 156 0.12 -1.26 -5.72
N ILE A 157 -0.55 -0.31 -5.06
CA ILE A 157 -1.42 0.67 -5.73
C ILE A 157 -0.61 1.45 -6.77
N HIS A 158 0.56 1.99 -6.39
CA HIS A 158 1.43 2.70 -7.32
C HIS A 158 1.77 1.86 -8.55
N LYS A 159 2.22 0.62 -8.33
CA LYS A 159 2.55 -0.28 -9.45
C LYS A 159 1.34 -0.55 -10.35
N THR A 160 0.15 -0.64 -9.77
CA THR A 160 -1.10 -0.93 -10.47
C THR A 160 -1.52 0.23 -11.35
N ILE A 161 -1.49 1.46 -10.83
CA ILE A 161 -2.06 2.62 -11.53
C ILE A 161 -1.03 3.46 -12.28
N LYS A 162 0.27 3.36 -11.99
CA LYS A 162 1.28 4.23 -12.63
C LYS A 162 1.35 4.10 -14.15
N ASN A 163 1.66 5.23 -14.79
CA ASN A 163 1.96 5.36 -16.22
C ASN A 163 0.94 4.62 -17.11
N PRO A 164 -0.34 5.00 -17.09
CA PRO A 164 -1.28 4.53 -18.09
C PRO A 164 -0.80 4.92 -19.50
N LYS A 165 -1.01 4.04 -20.48
CA LYS A 165 -0.80 4.34 -21.89
C LYS A 165 -1.90 5.28 -22.40
N LYS A 166 -1.74 5.78 -23.63
CA LYS A 166 -2.79 6.54 -24.32
C LYS A 166 -4.06 5.68 -24.37
N ASP A 167 -5.18 6.25 -23.94
CA ASP A 167 -6.52 5.62 -23.91
C ASP A 167 -6.67 4.46 -22.90
N GLU A 168 -5.67 4.23 -22.04
CA GLU A 168 -5.72 3.21 -20.97
C GLU A 168 -6.15 3.86 -19.64
N VAL A 169 -7.11 3.22 -18.96
CA VAL A 169 -7.47 3.58 -17.58
C VAL A 169 -7.08 2.43 -16.65
N LYS A 170 -6.44 2.73 -15.53
CA LYS A 170 -5.99 1.71 -14.57
C LYS A 170 -6.69 1.89 -13.24
N TYR A 171 -7.18 0.78 -12.68
CA TYR A 171 -7.88 0.80 -11.41
C TYR A 171 -7.33 -0.27 -10.45
N ALA A 172 -7.09 0.16 -9.22
CA ALA A 172 -6.87 -0.72 -8.08
C ALA A 172 -8.12 -0.64 -7.18
N PHE A 173 -9.00 -1.64 -7.27
CA PHE A 173 -10.21 -1.71 -6.43
C PHE A 173 -9.88 -2.28 -5.06
N LEU A 174 -10.31 -1.61 -4.00
CA LEU A 174 -10.10 -2.03 -2.61
C LEU A 174 -11.38 -2.53 -1.98
N ASP A 175 -11.28 -3.66 -1.30
CA ASP A 175 -12.32 -4.22 -0.45
C ASP A 175 -11.75 -4.40 0.97
N ILE A 176 -12.22 -3.58 1.91
CA ILE A 176 -11.93 -3.74 3.34
C ILE A 176 -12.85 -4.82 3.87
N VAL A 177 -12.33 -6.04 3.96
CA VAL A 177 -13.07 -7.24 4.33
C VAL A 177 -13.50 -7.17 5.79
N ASP A 178 -12.57 -6.76 6.65
CA ASP A 178 -12.74 -6.64 8.09
C ASP A 178 -11.75 -5.59 8.64
N ASP A 179 -11.70 -5.47 9.97
CA ASP A 179 -10.88 -4.47 10.66
C ASP A 179 -9.37 -4.80 10.64
N SER A 180 -8.95 -5.86 9.96
CA SER A 180 -7.57 -6.32 9.83
C SER A 180 -7.14 -6.63 8.39
N VAL A 181 -8.06 -6.82 7.44
CA VAL A 181 -7.75 -7.26 6.08
C VAL A 181 -8.33 -6.32 5.03
N VAL A 182 -7.49 -5.92 4.09
CA VAL A 182 -7.91 -5.32 2.82
C VAL A 182 -7.46 -6.18 1.64
N LYS A 183 -8.34 -6.37 0.67
CA LYS A 183 -8.07 -6.97 -0.63
C LYS A 183 -7.94 -5.86 -1.67
N VAL A 184 -6.99 -6.01 -2.59
CA VAL A 184 -6.86 -5.14 -3.75
C VAL A 184 -6.91 -5.95 -5.03
N PHE A 185 -7.80 -5.56 -5.94
CA PHE A 185 -7.98 -6.14 -7.27
C PHE A 185 -7.36 -5.19 -8.32
N ASP A 186 -6.38 -5.69 -9.07
CA ASP A 186 -5.72 -5.00 -10.21
C ASP A 186 -6.53 -5.28 -11.48
N VAL A 187 -7.67 -4.59 -11.64
CA VAL A 187 -8.54 -4.80 -12.80
C VAL A 187 -7.90 -4.11 -14.00
N LYS A 188 -7.57 -4.89 -15.02
CA LYS A 188 -6.93 -4.39 -16.25
C LYS A 188 -7.99 -3.99 -17.25
N TYR A 189 -7.85 -2.81 -17.84
CA TYR A 189 -8.74 -2.30 -18.87
C TYR A 189 -8.02 -2.18 -20.21
N ASP A 190 -8.81 -2.26 -21.27
CA ASP A 190 -8.46 -1.75 -22.60
C ASP A 190 -9.55 -0.79 -23.07
N ASP A 191 -9.43 -0.34 -24.30
CA ASP A 191 -10.31 0.64 -24.96
C ASP A 191 -11.78 0.20 -25.02
N LYS A 192 -12.08 -1.09 -24.74
CA LYS A 192 -13.44 -1.67 -24.75
C LYS A 192 -13.98 -1.99 -23.35
N GLY A 193 -13.21 -1.70 -22.31
CA GLY A 193 -13.58 -1.93 -20.91
C GLY A 193 -12.66 -2.92 -20.19
N PRO A 194 -13.11 -3.55 -19.09
CA PRO A 194 -12.27 -4.43 -18.30
C PRO A 194 -11.96 -5.71 -19.09
N LYS A 195 -10.67 -6.03 -19.19
CA LYS A 195 -10.12 -7.17 -19.93
C LYS A 195 -9.89 -8.39 -19.05
N SER A 196 -9.45 -8.18 -17.81
CA SER A 196 -9.16 -9.27 -16.88
C SER A 196 -9.20 -8.81 -15.44
N ILE A 197 -9.65 -9.71 -14.56
CA ILE A 197 -9.60 -9.54 -13.11
C ILE A 197 -8.64 -10.61 -12.54
N PRO A 198 -7.38 -10.24 -12.24
CA PRO A 198 -6.45 -11.09 -11.49
C PRO A 198 -6.98 -11.38 -10.09
N SER A 199 -6.44 -12.42 -9.45
CA SER A 199 -6.78 -12.71 -8.05
C SER A 199 -6.35 -11.55 -7.14
N ALA A 200 -7.19 -11.23 -6.16
CA ALA A 200 -6.91 -10.16 -5.21
C ALA A 200 -5.61 -10.40 -4.44
N LYS A 201 -4.85 -9.32 -4.24
CA LYS A 201 -3.76 -9.31 -3.27
C LYS A 201 -4.31 -8.90 -1.90
N LYS A 202 -4.01 -9.68 -0.87
CA LYS A 202 -4.42 -9.42 0.52
C LYS A 202 -3.32 -8.68 1.27
N PHE A 203 -3.70 -7.68 2.04
CA PHE A 203 -2.84 -6.96 2.98
C PHE A 203 -3.45 -7.06 4.38
N LYS A 204 -2.63 -7.48 5.34
CA LYS A 204 -3.02 -7.64 6.74
C LYS A 204 -2.47 -6.50 7.58
N PHE A 205 -3.34 -5.91 8.38
CA PHE A 205 -3.09 -4.84 9.34
C PHE A 205 -3.37 -5.39 10.74
N GLU A 206 -2.41 -6.13 11.28
CA GLU A 206 -2.44 -6.63 12.65
C GLU A 206 -2.03 -5.55 13.64
N ALA A 207 -2.56 -5.58 14.87
CA ALA A 207 -2.11 -4.69 15.92
C ALA A 207 -0.64 -5.02 16.28
N PRO A 208 0.30 -4.07 16.20
CA PRO A 208 1.66 -4.33 16.59
C PRO A 208 1.76 -4.44 18.12
N LYS A 209 2.78 -5.16 18.62
CA LYS A 209 3.07 -5.21 20.06
C LYS A 209 3.43 -3.84 20.63
N ASN A 210 4.06 -3.00 19.82
CA ASN A 210 4.51 -1.65 20.15
C ASN A 210 4.26 -0.72 18.96
N GLY A 211 3.90 0.54 19.22
CA GLY A 211 3.74 1.58 18.20
C GLY A 211 2.30 2.04 18.05
N ILE A 212 1.96 2.58 16.88
CA ILE A 212 0.61 3.03 16.57
C ILE A 212 -0.34 1.84 16.33
N SER A 213 -1.62 2.03 16.61
CA SER A 213 -2.71 1.11 16.28
C SER A 213 -3.63 1.73 15.24
N GLY A 214 -4.28 0.90 14.44
CA GLY A 214 -5.28 1.33 13.49
C GLY A 214 -5.81 0.16 12.67
N LYS A 215 -6.93 0.38 12.00
CA LYS A 215 -7.60 -0.51 11.06
C LYS A 215 -7.18 -0.15 9.62
N PRO A 216 -7.40 -1.04 8.63
CA PRO A 216 -7.09 -0.76 7.23
C PRO A 216 -7.64 0.58 6.73
N ALA A 217 -8.85 0.97 7.16
CA ALA A 217 -9.47 2.23 6.77
C ALA A 217 -8.62 3.45 7.16
N ASP A 218 -8.01 3.43 8.35
CA ASP A 218 -7.16 4.53 8.84
C ASP A 218 -5.92 4.72 7.95
N PHE A 219 -5.31 3.61 7.54
CA PHE A 219 -4.11 3.64 6.71
C PHE A 219 -4.41 3.94 5.24
N ILE A 220 -5.57 3.53 4.73
CA ILE A 220 -6.05 3.94 3.40
C ILE A 220 -6.31 5.45 3.40
N ALA A 221 -6.98 5.97 4.41
CA ALA A 221 -7.20 7.41 4.55
C ALA A 221 -5.89 8.19 4.67
N TYR A 222 -4.93 7.68 5.45
CA TYR A 222 -3.58 8.23 5.53
C TYR A 222 -2.86 8.23 4.17
N ILE A 223 -2.94 7.14 3.39
CA ILE A 223 -2.38 7.09 2.02
C ILE A 223 -2.98 8.22 1.19
N CYS A 224 -4.32 8.33 1.14
CA CYS A 224 -5.01 9.40 0.40
C CYS A 224 -4.55 10.79 0.84
N TYR A 225 -4.43 11.05 2.14
CA TYR A 225 -3.91 12.30 2.69
C TYR A 225 -2.51 12.61 2.17
N LYS A 226 -1.60 11.63 2.18
CA LYS A 226 -0.21 11.83 1.74
C LYS A 226 -0.08 12.11 0.24
N VAL A 227 -0.97 11.55 -0.56
CA VAL A 227 -0.91 11.67 -2.03
C VAL A 227 -1.82 12.74 -2.60
N LYS A 228 -2.71 13.34 -1.79
CA LYS A 228 -3.59 14.42 -2.23
C LYS A 228 -2.81 15.55 -2.92
N LYS A 229 -3.30 16.01 -4.08
CA LYS A 229 -2.79 17.23 -4.73
C LYS A 229 -3.11 18.42 -3.83
N LYS A 230 -2.11 19.27 -3.58
CA LYS A 230 -2.34 20.55 -2.90
C LYS A 230 -2.78 21.53 -4.00
N THR A 231 -4.03 21.94 -3.93
CA THR A 231 -4.59 23.02 -4.74
C THR A 231 -4.08 24.38 -4.25
#